data_AF-A0A7D5MAR1-F1
#
_entry.id   AF-A0A7D5MAR1-F1
#
_cell.length_a   1.000
_cell.length_b   1.000
_cell.length_c   1.000
_cell.angle_alpha   90.00
_cell.angle_beta   90.00
_cell.angle_gamma   90.00
#
_symmetry.space_group_name_H-M   'P 1'
#
loop_
_entity.id
_entity.type
_entity.pdbx_description
1 polymer ?
#
loop_
_entity_poly.entity_id
_entity_poly.type
_entity_poly.pdbx_seq_one_letter_code
_entity_poly.pdbx_strand_id
1 'polypeptide(L)'
;MDRFMLHLKNTRFVPEDSGHLLAKARQVCSGTNTIIRDSRVSSKYVEFDVSIDKSKLDDLVSHLNPIAPLDHAKHVVEEHMEKEDAIKLGISYFNDERFWECHEVLEGVWKKCYEGERDLVQGIILVAAALVHYQKFENNICLSVLGRGLDKLAKSSGMYHGIDIDALRNKVQMIINSGKISRFTI
;
A
#
# COMPACT_ATOMS: atom_id res chain seq x y z
N MET A 1 8.73 20.94 2.95
CA MET A 1 7.47 20.19 3.16
C MET A 1 7.86 18.76 3.37
N ASP A 2 7.41 18.19 4.49
CA ASP A 2 7.56 16.79 4.80
C ASP A 2 6.51 15.97 4.01
N ARG A 3 6.68 14.65 3.95
CA ARG A 3 5.70 13.74 3.36
C ARG A 3 5.11 12.85 4.45
N PHE A 4 3.79 12.81 4.56
CA PHE A 4 3.10 11.96 5.50
C PHE A 4 2.12 11.04 4.77
N MET A 5 1.96 9.84 5.30
CA MET A 5 0.86 8.96 4.97
C MET A 5 -0.18 9.06 6.09
N LEU A 6 -1.32 9.66 5.79
CA LEU A 6 -2.42 9.79 6.74
C LEU A 6 -3.37 8.62 6.58
N HIS A 7 -3.66 7.91 7.67
CA HIS A 7 -4.62 6.82 7.72
C HIS A 7 -5.83 7.28 8.52
N LEU A 8 -6.97 7.49 7.86
CA LEU A 8 -8.23 7.81 8.49
C LEU A 8 -9.05 6.53 8.65
N LYS A 9 -9.82 6.39 9.73
CA LYS A 9 -10.65 5.19 9.98
C LYS A 9 -11.72 5.03 8.92
N ASN A 10 -11.67 3.96 8.16
CA ASN A 10 -12.71 3.63 7.20
C ASN A 10 -13.81 2.78 7.83
N THR A 11 -15.05 3.22 7.68
CA THR A 11 -16.23 2.47 8.10
C THR A 11 -17.26 2.30 6.99
N ARG A 12 -17.02 2.86 5.79
CA ARG A 12 -18.05 2.94 4.75
C ARG A 12 -17.56 3.03 3.31
N PHE A 13 -16.34 3.48 3.08
CA PHE A 13 -15.82 3.73 1.74
C PHE A 13 -15.27 2.45 1.12
N VAL A 14 -15.31 2.38 -0.19
CA VAL A 14 -14.75 1.31 -1.01
C VAL A 14 -13.71 1.88 -1.98
N PRO A 15 -12.87 1.06 -2.63
CA PRO A 15 -11.87 1.55 -3.58
C PRO A 15 -12.42 2.51 -4.65
N GLU A 16 -13.65 2.28 -5.12
CA GLU A 16 -14.38 3.13 -6.08
C GLU A 16 -14.50 4.60 -5.62
N ASP A 17 -14.51 4.85 -4.31
CA ASP A 17 -14.61 6.19 -3.74
C ASP A 17 -13.29 6.97 -3.77
N SER A 18 -12.14 6.31 -4.01
CA SER A 18 -10.80 6.89 -3.92
C SER A 18 -10.65 8.20 -4.71
N GLY A 19 -11.14 8.24 -5.95
CA GLY A 19 -11.09 9.44 -6.79
C GLY A 19 -11.93 10.60 -6.23
N HIS A 20 -13.13 10.30 -5.72
CA HIS A 20 -13.99 11.31 -5.09
C HIS A 20 -13.37 11.82 -3.78
N LEU A 21 -12.82 10.93 -2.96
CA LEU A 21 -12.15 11.26 -1.70
C LEU A 21 -10.92 12.13 -1.94
N LEU A 22 -10.11 11.83 -2.96
CA LEU A 22 -8.98 12.64 -3.37
C LEU A 22 -9.41 14.06 -3.77
N ALA A 23 -10.46 14.18 -4.57
CA ALA A 23 -11.01 15.49 -4.96
C ALA A 23 -11.52 16.28 -3.75
N LYS A 24 -12.25 15.62 -2.84
CA LYS A 24 -12.76 16.22 -1.61
C LYS A 24 -11.64 16.69 -0.68
N ALA A 25 -10.61 15.88 -0.46
CA ALA A 25 -9.46 16.25 0.36
C ALA A 25 -8.74 17.47 -0.22
N ARG A 26 -8.54 17.52 -1.55
CA ARG A 26 -7.95 18.69 -2.23
C ARG A 26 -8.80 19.95 -2.09
N GLN A 27 -10.12 19.84 -2.22
CA GLN A 27 -11.04 20.96 -2.06
C GLN A 27 -10.96 21.53 -0.63
N VAL A 28 -10.97 20.66 0.36
CA VAL A 28 -10.89 21.03 1.79
C VAL A 28 -9.55 21.71 2.11
N CYS A 29 -8.47 21.35 1.43
CA CYS A 29 -7.15 21.95 1.60
C CYS A 29 -6.91 23.16 0.68
N SER A 30 -7.91 23.60 -0.07
CA SER A 30 -7.77 24.71 -1.03
C SER A 30 -7.33 26.00 -0.32
N GLY A 31 -6.28 26.64 -0.82
CA GLY A 31 -5.70 27.84 -0.22
C GLY A 31 -4.69 27.58 0.91
N THR A 32 -4.40 26.32 1.24
CA THR A 32 -3.29 25.94 2.12
C THR A 32 -2.06 25.56 1.31
N ASN A 33 -0.87 25.63 1.91
CA ASN A 33 0.36 25.10 1.32
C ASN A 33 0.48 23.58 1.55
N THR A 34 -0.53 22.83 1.10
CA THR A 34 -0.66 21.37 1.28
C THR A 34 -0.87 20.71 -0.08
N ILE A 35 -0.15 19.62 -0.33
CA ILE A 35 -0.30 18.80 -1.53
C ILE A 35 -0.91 17.46 -1.12
N ILE A 36 -2.14 17.16 -1.59
CA ILE A 36 -2.72 15.82 -1.51
C ILE A 36 -2.43 15.09 -2.82
N ARG A 37 -1.48 14.16 -2.79
CA ARG A 37 -0.97 13.46 -3.99
C ARG A 37 -1.92 12.38 -4.47
N ASP A 38 -2.35 11.54 -3.55
CA ASP A 38 -3.06 10.30 -3.84
C ASP A 38 -4.05 9.96 -2.73
N SER A 39 -5.02 9.10 -3.04
CA SER A 39 -5.92 8.51 -2.06
C SER A 39 -6.10 7.03 -2.34
N ARG A 40 -6.07 6.21 -1.29
CA ARG A 40 -6.28 4.77 -1.36
C ARG A 40 -7.32 4.37 -0.33
N VAL A 41 -8.17 3.41 -0.66
CA VAL A 41 -9.21 2.93 0.26
C VAL A 41 -9.02 1.44 0.50
N SER A 42 -8.77 1.09 1.75
CA SER A 42 -8.73 -0.27 2.27
C SER A 42 -10.00 -0.56 3.09
N SER A 43 -10.18 -1.78 3.59
CA SER A 43 -11.29 -2.05 4.52
C SER A 43 -11.21 -1.27 5.83
N LYS A 44 -10.00 -0.91 6.26
CA LYS A 44 -9.73 -0.26 7.54
C LYS A 44 -9.44 1.22 7.42
N TYR A 45 -8.90 1.66 6.28
CA TYR A 45 -8.36 3.00 6.13
C TYR A 45 -8.81 3.71 4.84
N VAL A 46 -9.06 5.01 4.98
CA VAL A 46 -8.92 5.95 3.87
C VAL A 46 -7.55 6.59 4.03
N GLU A 47 -6.66 6.29 3.10
CA GLU A 47 -5.28 6.75 3.10
C GLU A 47 -5.15 7.99 2.22
N PHE A 48 -4.38 8.98 2.70
CA PHE A 48 -3.94 10.13 1.90
C PHE A 48 -2.43 10.29 1.97
N ASP A 49 -1.79 10.33 0.80
CA ASP A 49 -0.39 10.72 0.66
C ASP A 49 -0.31 12.24 0.55
N VAL A 50 0.28 12.87 1.57
CA VAL A 50 0.28 14.33 1.70
C VAL A 50 1.69 14.87 1.80
N SER A 51 1.91 16.06 1.25
CA SER A 51 3.03 16.91 1.64
C SER A 51 2.58 18.22 2.23
N ILE A 52 3.15 18.52 3.38
CA ILE A 52 2.76 19.65 4.20
C ILE A 52 3.95 20.07 5.07
N ASP A 53 3.94 21.32 5.55
CA ASP A 53 4.78 21.69 6.69
C ASP A 53 4.33 20.91 7.93
N LYS A 54 5.26 20.24 8.62
CA LYS A 54 4.93 19.46 9.83
C LYS A 54 4.17 20.28 10.88
N SER A 55 4.43 21.58 11.01
CA SER A 55 3.70 22.47 11.94
C SER A 55 2.22 22.66 11.60
N LYS A 56 1.80 22.28 10.40
CA LYS A 56 0.44 22.38 9.88
C LYS A 56 -0.31 21.05 9.81
N LEU A 57 0.30 19.96 10.32
CA LEU A 57 -0.32 18.63 10.27
C LEU A 57 -1.62 18.55 11.07
N ASP A 58 -1.67 19.14 12.27
CA ASP A 58 -2.88 19.13 13.11
C ASP A 58 -4.04 19.93 12.48
N ASP A 59 -3.70 21.06 11.84
CA ASP A 59 -4.66 21.86 11.05
C ASP A 59 -5.24 21.01 9.91
N LEU A 60 -4.40 20.28 9.17
CA LEU A 60 -4.83 19.38 8.09
C LEU A 60 -5.73 18.25 8.61
N VAL A 61 -5.35 17.60 9.71
CA VAL A 61 -6.14 16.54 10.34
C VAL A 61 -7.53 17.04 10.72
N SER A 62 -7.61 18.24 11.29
CA SER A 62 -8.90 18.87 11.64
C SER A 62 -9.77 19.10 10.41
N HIS A 63 -9.18 19.55 9.30
CA HIS A 63 -9.88 19.75 8.04
C HIS A 63 -10.36 18.45 7.40
N LEU A 64 -9.61 17.35 7.52
CA LEU A 64 -9.98 16.05 6.96
C LEU A 64 -10.98 15.26 7.82
N ASN A 65 -11.17 15.62 9.10
CA ASN A 65 -12.08 14.95 10.03
C ASN A 65 -13.52 14.73 9.51
N PRO A 66 -14.14 15.64 8.72
CA PRO A 66 -15.45 15.40 8.10
C PRO A 66 -15.49 14.27 7.06
N ILE A 67 -14.34 13.80 6.56
CA ILE A 67 -14.25 12.59 5.73
C ILE A 67 -14.34 11.36 6.64
N ALA A 68 -13.41 11.29 7.60
CA ALA A 68 -13.30 10.28 8.64
C ALA A 68 -12.29 10.75 9.72
N PRO A 69 -12.39 10.27 10.97
CA PRO A 69 -11.41 10.59 12.00
C PRO A 69 -10.05 9.98 11.67
N LEU A 70 -8.97 10.67 12.06
CA LEU A 70 -7.62 10.13 11.96
C LEU A 70 -7.49 8.87 12.82
N ASP A 71 -6.88 7.83 12.26
CA ASP A 71 -6.37 6.69 13.01
C ASP A 71 -4.93 6.96 13.42
N HIS A 72 -4.05 7.17 12.44
CA HIS A 72 -2.66 7.55 12.66
C HIS A 72 -2.08 8.27 11.44
N ALA A 73 -0.93 8.92 11.65
CA ALA A 73 -0.14 9.52 10.58
C ALA A 73 1.28 8.94 10.62
N LYS A 74 1.78 8.46 9.48
CA LYS A 74 3.17 7.99 9.33
C LYS A 74 3.99 9.04 8.61
N HIS A 75 5.13 9.43 9.19
CA HIS A 75 6.11 10.25 8.48
C HIS A 75 6.84 9.37 7.45
N VAL A 76 6.81 9.77 6.17
CA VAL A 76 7.44 9.02 5.08
C VAL A 76 8.89 9.47 4.97
N VAL A 77 9.77 8.68 5.56
CA VAL A 77 11.22 8.85 5.53
C VAL A 77 11.88 7.53 5.15
N GLU A 78 13.10 7.59 4.64
CA GLU A 78 13.89 6.39 4.44
C GLU A 78 14.27 5.79 5.81
N GLU A 79 13.79 4.58 6.09
CA GLU A 79 14.09 3.87 7.32
C GLU A 79 15.23 2.87 7.08
N HIS A 80 16.28 2.96 7.90
CA HIS A 80 17.33 1.94 7.92
C HIS A 80 17.00 0.88 8.96
N MET A 81 16.69 -0.32 8.48
CA MET A 81 16.32 -1.46 9.29
C MET A 81 17.02 -2.74 8.82
N GLU A 82 17.18 -3.67 9.76
CA GLU A 82 17.65 -5.01 9.46
C GLU A 82 16.63 -5.76 8.60
N LYS A 83 17.15 -6.62 7.72
CA LYS A 83 16.33 -7.29 6.69
C LYS A 83 15.17 -8.08 7.30
N GLU A 84 15.43 -8.82 8.38
CA GLU A 84 14.41 -9.63 9.05
C GLU A 84 13.25 -8.78 9.59
N ASP A 85 13.58 -7.66 10.23
CA ASP A 85 12.58 -6.75 10.80
C ASP A 85 11.79 -6.03 9.70
N ALA A 86 12.45 -5.69 8.60
CA ALA A 86 11.81 -5.13 7.42
C ALA A 86 10.79 -6.08 6.79
N ILE A 87 11.12 -7.38 6.70
CA ILE A 87 10.21 -8.39 6.17
C ILE A 87 9.01 -8.57 7.11
N LYS A 88 9.24 -8.70 8.43
CA LYS A 88 8.16 -8.79 9.42
C LYS A 88 7.23 -7.58 9.39
N LEU A 89 7.79 -6.37 9.27
CA LEU A 89 7.03 -5.14 9.15
C LEU A 89 6.25 -5.09 7.83
N GLY A 90 6.84 -5.52 6.72
CA GLY A 90 6.18 -5.65 5.42
C GLY A 90 4.99 -6.60 5.45
N ILE A 91 5.12 -7.76 6.11
CA ILE A 91 4.02 -8.71 6.33
C ILE A 91 2.91 -8.05 7.16
N SER A 92 3.27 -7.37 8.25
CA SER A 92 2.30 -6.65 9.08
C SER A 92 1.55 -5.60 8.28
N TYR A 93 2.24 -4.81 7.44
CA TYR A 93 1.60 -3.83 6.59
C TYR A 93 0.69 -4.48 5.53
N PHE A 94 1.14 -5.55 4.89
CA PHE A 94 0.31 -6.27 3.91
C PHE A 94 -0.98 -6.78 4.54
N ASN A 95 -0.87 -7.42 5.70
CA ASN A 95 -2.00 -8.00 6.42
C ASN A 95 -2.95 -6.95 7.02
N ASP A 96 -2.47 -5.71 7.18
CA ASP A 96 -3.28 -4.55 7.56
C ASP A 96 -3.79 -3.75 6.34
N GLU A 97 -3.63 -4.28 5.13
CA GLU A 97 -3.97 -3.64 3.86
C GLU A 97 -3.26 -2.29 3.62
N ARG A 98 -2.11 -2.08 4.24
CA ARG A 98 -1.21 -0.93 4.04
C ARG A 98 -0.20 -1.26 2.96
N PHE A 99 -0.71 -1.52 1.76
CA PHE A 99 0.09 -2.13 0.69
C PHE A 99 1.18 -1.21 0.17
N TRP A 100 1.02 0.11 0.27
CA TRP A 100 2.07 1.03 -0.12
C TRP A 100 3.24 1.02 0.86
N GLU A 101 3.00 1.05 2.17
CA GLU A 101 4.11 0.90 3.12
C GLU A 101 4.76 -0.49 3.05
N CYS A 102 3.98 -1.54 2.76
CA CYS A 102 4.51 -2.86 2.47
C CYS A 102 5.46 -2.82 1.24
N HIS A 103 5.05 -2.16 0.16
CA HIS A 103 5.91 -1.94 -1.01
C HIS A 103 7.21 -1.22 -0.63
N GLU A 104 7.12 -0.07 0.04
CA GLU A 104 8.29 0.74 0.36
C GLU A 104 9.29 0.01 1.26
N VAL A 105 8.81 -0.67 2.31
CA VAL A 105 9.70 -1.36 3.25
C VAL A 105 10.40 -2.55 2.60
N LEU A 106 9.69 -3.29 1.74
CA LEU A 106 10.27 -4.41 1.01
C LEU A 106 11.20 -3.97 -0.12
N GLU A 107 11.05 -2.77 -0.67
CA GLU A 107 12.01 -2.16 -1.61
C GLU A 107 13.41 -2.04 -0.98
N GLY A 108 13.47 -1.68 0.31
CA GLY A 108 14.71 -1.68 1.10
C GLY A 108 15.32 -3.07 1.28
N VAL A 109 14.49 -4.10 1.42
CA VAL A 109 14.93 -5.52 1.47
C VAL A 109 15.48 -5.95 0.11
N TRP A 110 14.75 -5.65 -0.96
CA TRP A 110 15.09 -6.04 -2.33
C TRP A 110 16.47 -5.51 -2.75
N LYS A 111 16.81 -4.27 -2.38
CA LYS A 111 18.13 -3.67 -2.63
C LYS A 111 19.29 -4.45 -2.00
N LYS A 112 19.04 -5.23 -0.95
CA LYS A 112 20.01 -6.04 -0.22
C LYS A 112 20.02 -7.53 -0.63
N CYS A 113 19.15 -7.95 -1.54
CA CYS A 113 18.99 -9.37 -1.93
C CYS A 113 20.04 -9.82 -2.97
N TYR A 114 20.38 -11.12 -2.94
CA TYR A 114 21.20 -11.79 -3.97
C TYR A 114 20.33 -12.38 -5.10
N GLU A 115 20.95 -12.81 -6.21
CA GLU A 115 20.31 -13.07 -7.51
C GLU A 115 19.04 -13.96 -7.48
N GLY A 116 18.97 -15.00 -6.65
CA GLY A 116 17.77 -15.87 -6.54
C GLY A 116 16.66 -15.32 -5.63
N GLU A 117 17.03 -14.66 -4.54
CA GLU A 117 16.09 -14.06 -3.58
C GLU A 117 15.46 -12.78 -4.14
N ARG A 118 16.21 -12.08 -4.99
CA ARG A 118 15.81 -10.81 -5.59
C ARG A 118 14.51 -10.93 -6.39
N ASP A 119 14.34 -12.00 -7.17
CA ASP A 119 13.11 -12.24 -7.93
C ASP A 119 11.93 -12.58 -7.03
N LEU A 120 12.14 -13.39 -5.98
CA LEU A 120 11.12 -13.72 -4.99
C LEU A 120 10.59 -12.45 -4.31
N VAL A 121 11.49 -11.64 -3.75
CA VAL A 121 11.13 -10.39 -3.06
C VAL A 121 10.49 -9.40 -4.03
N GLN A 122 11.00 -9.29 -5.26
CA GLN A 122 10.39 -8.46 -6.30
C GLN A 122 8.97 -8.90 -6.64
N GLY A 123 8.72 -10.21 -6.66
CA GLY A 123 7.38 -10.78 -6.84
C GLY A 123 6.42 -10.33 -5.75
N ILE A 124 6.83 -10.40 -4.48
CA ILE A 124 6.02 -9.93 -3.34
C ILE A 124 5.76 -8.41 -3.43
N ILE A 125 6.78 -7.62 -3.76
CA ILE A 125 6.65 -6.17 -3.97
C ILE A 125 5.63 -5.85 -5.07
N LEU A 126 5.68 -6.59 -6.19
CA LEU A 126 4.73 -6.40 -7.29
C LEU A 126 3.31 -6.77 -6.87
N VAL A 127 3.11 -7.79 -6.03
CA VAL A 127 1.78 -8.10 -5.49
C VAL A 127 1.27 -6.96 -4.61
N ALA A 128 2.10 -6.42 -3.71
CA ALA A 128 1.74 -5.26 -2.90
C ALA A 128 1.40 -4.04 -3.77
N ALA A 129 2.26 -3.72 -4.75
CA ALA A 129 2.03 -2.63 -5.70
C ALA A 129 0.73 -2.80 -6.51
N ALA A 130 0.41 -4.02 -6.92
CA ALA A 130 -0.85 -4.30 -7.60
C ALA A 130 -2.06 -4.01 -6.71
N LEU A 131 -1.99 -4.36 -5.42
CA LEU A 131 -3.07 -4.08 -4.48
C LEU A 131 -3.18 -2.58 -4.13
N VAL A 132 -2.09 -1.81 -4.21
CA VAL A 132 -2.17 -0.33 -4.18
C VAL A 132 -3.04 0.18 -5.34
N HIS A 133 -2.86 -0.34 -6.55
CA HIS A 133 -3.71 0.03 -7.70
C HIS A 133 -5.17 -0.37 -7.47
N TYR A 134 -5.42 -1.54 -6.87
CA TYR A 134 -6.78 -1.92 -6.49
C TYR A 134 -7.42 -0.91 -5.53
N GLN A 135 -6.70 -0.44 -4.51
CA GLN A 135 -7.19 0.56 -3.56
C GLN A 135 -7.50 1.93 -4.17
N LYS A 136 -6.95 2.20 -5.36
CA LYS A 136 -7.20 3.40 -6.17
C LYS A 136 -8.28 3.19 -7.24
N PHE A 137 -8.97 2.06 -7.21
CA PHE A 137 -9.92 1.60 -8.23
C PHE A 137 -9.32 1.46 -9.64
N GLU A 138 -8.02 1.19 -9.73
CA GLU A 138 -7.30 0.97 -10.99
C GLU A 138 -7.21 -0.54 -11.30
N ASN A 139 -8.38 -1.22 -11.35
CA ASN A 139 -8.47 -2.68 -11.41
C ASN A 139 -7.71 -3.31 -12.59
N ASN A 140 -7.76 -2.69 -13.78
CA ASN A 140 -7.03 -3.18 -14.95
C ASN A 140 -5.50 -3.12 -14.73
N ILE A 141 -5.02 -2.08 -14.05
CA ILE A 141 -3.60 -1.94 -13.72
C ILE A 141 -3.22 -2.96 -12.64
N CYS A 142 -4.07 -3.13 -11.62
CA CYS A 142 -3.90 -4.18 -10.60
C CYS A 142 -3.69 -5.56 -11.24
N LEU A 143 -4.60 -6.01 -12.10
CA LEU A 143 -4.50 -7.33 -12.74
C LEU A 143 -3.22 -7.48 -13.60
N SER A 144 -2.85 -6.42 -14.33
CA SER A 144 -1.62 -6.39 -15.13
C SER A 144 -0.36 -6.53 -14.25
N VAL A 145 -0.30 -5.79 -13.14
CA VAL A 145 0.84 -5.84 -12.20
C VAL A 145 0.87 -7.17 -11.44
N LEU A 146 -0.28 -7.75 -11.08
CA LEU A 146 -0.36 -9.10 -10.51
C LEU A 146 0.24 -10.16 -11.45
N GLY A 147 -0.03 -10.08 -12.76
CA GLY A 147 0.57 -10.97 -13.75
C GLY A 147 2.10 -10.91 -13.72
N ARG A 148 2.67 -9.69 -13.73
CA ARG A 148 4.12 -9.47 -13.62
C ARG A 148 4.69 -10.00 -12.29
N GLY A 149 3.96 -9.85 -11.19
CA GLY A 149 4.34 -10.41 -9.89
C GLY A 149 4.38 -11.93 -9.90
N LEU A 150 3.37 -12.56 -10.52
CA LEU A 150 3.31 -14.01 -10.67
C LEU A 150 4.46 -14.56 -11.52
N ASP A 151 4.81 -13.88 -12.61
CA ASP A 151 5.96 -14.26 -13.45
C ASP A 151 7.27 -14.26 -12.65
N LYS A 152 7.45 -13.27 -11.76
CA LYS A 152 8.60 -13.21 -10.84
C LYS A 152 8.60 -14.33 -9.81
N LEU A 153 7.43 -14.72 -9.32
CA LEU A 153 7.28 -15.82 -8.36
C LEU A 153 7.32 -17.22 -9.01
N ALA A 154 7.36 -17.34 -10.34
CA ALA A 154 7.16 -18.61 -11.04
C ALA A 154 8.11 -19.74 -10.61
N LYS A 155 9.35 -19.40 -10.26
CA LYS A 155 10.39 -20.35 -9.80
C LYS A 155 10.53 -20.43 -8.27
N SER A 156 9.74 -19.66 -7.53
CA SER A 156 9.79 -19.63 -6.07
C SER A 156 8.75 -20.58 -5.46
N SER A 157 9.10 -21.25 -4.36
CA SER A 157 8.21 -22.19 -3.65
C SER A 157 8.58 -22.29 -2.17
N GLY A 158 7.69 -22.85 -1.36
CA GLY A 158 7.90 -23.05 0.07
C GLY A 158 7.73 -21.77 0.91
N MET A 159 8.42 -21.73 2.05
CA MET A 159 8.30 -20.65 3.03
C MET A 159 9.41 -19.63 2.88
N TYR A 160 9.04 -18.34 2.92
CA TYR A 160 9.99 -17.22 2.97
C TYR A 160 9.65 -16.32 4.16
N HIS A 161 10.44 -16.41 5.24
CA HIS A 161 10.28 -15.59 6.45
C HIS A 161 8.83 -15.55 7.00
N GLY A 162 8.14 -16.69 6.96
CA GLY A 162 6.74 -16.82 7.40
C GLY A 162 5.69 -16.64 6.31
N ILE A 163 6.08 -16.20 5.11
CA ILE A 163 5.19 -16.12 3.95
C ILE A 163 5.17 -17.46 3.23
N ASP A 164 3.98 -18.01 3.02
CA ASP A 164 3.76 -19.18 2.17
C ASP A 164 3.69 -18.73 0.70
N ILE A 165 4.78 -18.97 -0.04
CA ILE A 165 4.91 -18.52 -1.43
C ILE A 165 3.98 -19.31 -2.36
N ASP A 166 3.74 -20.59 -2.07
CA ASP A 166 2.86 -21.42 -2.88
C ASP A 166 1.40 -20.95 -2.72
N ALA A 167 0.98 -20.66 -1.48
CA ALA A 167 -0.33 -20.06 -1.21
C ALA A 167 -0.48 -18.67 -1.84
N LEU A 168 0.54 -17.82 -1.77
CA LEU A 168 0.55 -16.50 -2.41
C LEU A 168 0.35 -16.62 -3.91
N ARG A 169 1.13 -17.48 -4.58
CA ARG A 169 1.03 -17.72 -6.04
C ARG A 169 -0.36 -18.21 -6.42
N ASN A 170 -0.91 -19.18 -5.67
CA ASN A 170 -2.24 -19.71 -5.92
C ASN A 170 -3.32 -18.63 -5.81
N LYS A 171 -3.27 -17.78 -4.77
CA LYS A 171 -4.21 -16.65 -4.60
C LYS A 171 -4.11 -15.67 -5.76
N VAL A 172 -2.90 -15.27 -6.15
CA VAL A 172 -2.68 -14.35 -7.28
C VAL A 172 -3.19 -14.94 -8.58
N GLN A 173 -2.91 -16.21 -8.86
CA GLN A 173 -3.40 -16.92 -10.04
C GLN A 173 -4.94 -16.98 -10.09
N MET A 174 -5.59 -17.25 -8.95
CA MET A 174 -7.06 -17.27 -8.86
C MET A 174 -7.68 -15.89 -9.17
N ILE A 175 -7.07 -14.81 -8.67
CA ILE A 175 -7.52 -13.45 -8.96
C ILE A 175 -7.38 -13.15 -10.45
N ILE A 176 -6.23 -13.45 -11.05
CA ILE A 176 -5.98 -13.21 -12.48
C ILE A 176 -6.99 -14.00 -13.34
N ASN A 177 -7.18 -15.29 -13.05
CA ASN A 177 -8.05 -16.17 -13.84
C ASN A 177 -9.52 -15.77 -13.76
N SER A 178 -9.97 -15.32 -12.58
CA SER A 178 -11.36 -14.92 -12.37
C SER A 178 -11.66 -13.47 -12.76
N GLY A 179 -10.63 -12.62 -12.85
CA GLY A 179 -10.76 -11.17 -12.96
C GLY A 179 -11.35 -10.50 -11.72
N LYS A 180 -11.63 -11.25 -10.65
CA LYS A 180 -12.23 -10.75 -9.41
C LYS A 180 -11.13 -10.49 -8.39
N ILE A 181 -10.78 -9.21 -8.24
CA ILE A 181 -9.78 -8.79 -7.26
C ILE A 181 -10.37 -8.93 -5.85
N SER A 182 -9.60 -9.57 -4.98
CA SER A 182 -9.92 -9.70 -3.56
C SER A 182 -8.68 -9.43 -2.72
N ARG A 183 -8.91 -8.95 -1.50
CA ARG A 183 -7.87 -8.71 -0.51
C ARG A 183 -7.59 -10.02 0.24
N PHE A 184 -6.36 -10.22 0.65
CA PHE A 184 -5.93 -11.41 1.36
C PHE A 184 -4.72 -11.10 2.25
N THR A 185 -4.39 -12.03 3.14
CA THR A 185 -3.18 -11.98 3.96
C THR A 185 -2.09 -12.89 3.40
N ILE A 186 -0.84 -12.57 3.73
CA ILE A 186 0.38 -13.34 3.44
C ILE A 186 1.05 -13.81 4.72
#